data_AF-A0A920TLB5-F1
#
_entry.id   AF-A0A920TLB5-F1
#
_cell.length_a   1.000
_cell.length_b   1.000
_cell.length_c   1.000
_cell.angle_alpha   90.00
_cell.angle_beta   90.00
_cell.angle_gamma   90.00
#
_symmetry.space_group_name_H-M   'P 1'
#
loop_
_entity.id
_entity.type
_entity.pdbx_description
1 polymer ?
#
loop_
_entity_poly.entity_id
_entity_poly.type
_entity_poly.pdbx_seq_one_letter_code
_entity_poly.pdbx_strand_id
1 'polypeptide(L)' 'MGRIGLSQEVLADLKRRDEKDSTRAYSPLQKADEAIEIDTSMLSIDQQVRKIINLVKKNN' A
#
# COMPACT_ATOMS: atom_id res chain seq x y z
N MET A 1 6.96 6.46 -26.83
CA MET A 1 7.62 7.45 -25.94
C MET A 1 6.67 7.77 -24.82
N GLY A 2 6.84 7.11 -23.68
CA GLY A 2 5.93 7.21 -22.54
C GLY A 2 5.85 8.65 -22.05
N ARG A 3 4.69 9.28 -22.22
CA ARG A 3 4.36 10.53 -21.53
C ARG A 3 4.20 10.16 -20.07
N ILE A 4 5.27 10.33 -19.30
CA ILE A 4 5.20 10.34 -17.85
C ILE A 4 4.43 11.62 -17.53
N GLY A 5 3.10 11.51 -17.43
CA GLY A 5 2.23 12.60 -17.02
C GLY A 5 2.84 13.24 -15.79
N LEU A 6 3.01 14.57 -15.87
CA LEU A 6 3.71 15.39 -14.88
C LEU A 6 3.35 14.92 -13.47
N SER A 7 4.36 14.61 -12.63
CA SER A 7 4.25 14.00 -11.28
C SER A 7 3.01 14.40 -10.45
N GLN A 8 2.53 15.64 -10.59
CA GLN A 8 1.32 16.15 -9.94
C GLN A 8 0.02 15.47 -10.39
N GLU A 9 -0.14 15.16 -11.69
CA GLU A 9 -1.32 14.48 -12.23
C GLU A 9 -1.39 13.05 -11.70
N VAL A 10 -0.26 12.32 -11.73
CA VAL A 10 -0.16 10.96 -11.17
C VAL A 10 -0.46 10.95 -9.67
N LEU A 11 0.07 11.94 -8.93
CA LEU A 11 -0.18 12.06 -7.49
C LEU A 11 -1.66 12.40 -7.20
N ALA A 12 -2.28 13.26 -8.00
CA ALA A 12 -3.70 13.59 -7.87
C ALA A 12 -4.57 12.35 -8.15
N ASP A 13 -4.23 11.57 -9.17
CA ASP A 13 -4.95 10.34 -9.48
C ASP A 13 -4.80 9.25 -8.41
N LEU A 14 -3.60 9.12 -7.82
CA LEU A 14 -3.36 8.23 -6.69
C LEU A 14 -4.23 8.63 -5.49
N LYS A 15 -4.22 9.91 -5.09
CA LYS A 15 -5.06 10.41 -3.99
C LYS A 15 -6.54 10.16 -4.24
N ARG A 16 -7.02 10.49 -5.44
CA ARG A 16 -8.42 10.29 -5.84
C ARG A 16 -8.82 8.81 -5.77
N ARG A 17 -7.92 7.90 -6.14
CA ARG A 17 -8.16 6.46 -6.04
C ARG A 17 -8.23 6.03 -4.58
N ASP A 18 -7.27 6.44 -3.76
CA ASP A 18 -7.20 6.04 -2.36
C ASP A 18 -8.43 6.54 -1.56
N GLU A 19 -8.91 7.76 -1.84
CA GLU A 19 -10.16 8.30 -1.29
C GLU A 19 -11.38 7.48 -1.71
N LYS A 20 -11.47 7.16 -3.01
CA LYS A 20 -12.57 6.37 -3.57
C LYS A 20 -12.59 4.94 -3.01
N ASP A 21 -11.43 4.35 -2.80
CA ASP A 21 -11.29 2.98 -2.27
C ASP A 21 -11.65 2.92 -0.78
N SER A 22 -11.28 3.93 -0.01
CA SER A 22 -11.59 4.02 1.42
C SER A 22 -13.07 4.35 1.70
N THR A 23 -13.75 5.07 0.80
CA THR A 23 -15.15 5.52 0.97
C THR A 23 -16.19 4.62 0.29
N ARG A 24 -15.77 3.48 -0.27
CA ARG A 24 -16.64 2.58 -1.02
C ARG A 24 -17.70 1.94 -0.11
N ALA A 25 -18.97 2.00 -0.53
CA ALA A 25 -20.08 1.41 0.23
C ALA A 25 -19.97 -0.11 0.44
N TYR A 26 -19.30 -0.82 -0.48
CA TYR A 26 -19.06 -2.26 -0.40
C TYR A 26 -17.57 -2.54 -0.41
N SER A 27 -17.08 -3.35 0.52
CA SER A 27 -15.66 -3.71 0.67
C SER A 27 -14.72 -2.48 0.67
N PRO A 28 -14.91 -1.52 1.61
CA PRO A 28 -14.02 -0.37 1.72
C PRO A 28 -12.59 -0.81 2.03
N LEU A 29 -11.60 -0.03 1.55
CA LEU A 29 -10.22 -0.21 1.95
C LEU A 29 -10.05 0.21 3.42
N GLN A 30 -10.06 -0.76 4.32
CA GLN A 30 -9.89 -0.55 5.76
C GLN A 30 -8.89 -1.56 6.33
N LYS A 31 -8.08 -1.09 7.28
CA LYS A 31 -7.18 -1.94 8.06
C LYS A 31 -7.99 -2.79 9.04
N ALA A 32 -7.77 -4.09 9.06
CA ALA A 32 -8.38 -4.97 10.05
C ALA A 32 -7.76 -4.73 11.44
N ASP A 33 -8.52 -5.01 12.51
CA ASP A 33 -8.08 -4.74 13.88
C ASP A 33 -6.79 -5.48 14.26
N GLU A 34 -6.61 -6.70 13.75
CA GLU A 34 -5.41 -7.52 13.98
C GLU A 34 -4.33 -7.35 12.89
N ALA A 35 -4.53 -6.44 11.93
CA ALA A 35 -3.59 -6.27 10.82
C ALA A 35 -2.29 -5.61 11.28
N ILE A 36 -1.17 -6.27 11.00
CA ILE A 36 0.17 -5.72 11.20
C ILE A 36 0.51 -4.79 10.03
N GLU A 37 0.76 -3.52 10.35
CA GLU A 37 1.15 -2.53 9.35
C GLU A 37 2.65 -2.60 9.05
N ILE A 38 2.97 -2.59 7.76
CA ILE A 38 4.33 -2.66 7.27
C ILE A 38 4.55 -1.47 6.35
N ASP A 39 5.22 -0.44 6.85
CA ASP A 39 5.71 0.64 6.00
C ASP A 39 6.90 0.13 5.16
N THR A 40 6.79 0.32 3.86
CA THR A 40 7.74 -0.14 2.83
C THR A 40 8.36 1.04 2.07
N SER A 41 8.08 2.27 2.49
CA SER A 41 8.53 3.50 1.79
C SER A 41 10.06 3.59 1.64
N MET A 42 10.81 2.98 2.57
CA MET A 42 12.29 2.98 2.56
C MET A 42 12.91 1.58 2.45
N LEU A 43 12.12 0.56 2.10
CA LEU A 43 12.61 -0.82 2.00
C LEU A 43 12.86 -1.21 0.55
N SER A 44 13.94 -1.95 0.31
CA SER A 44 14.08 -2.68 -0.95
C SER A 44 13.07 -3.83 -1.01
N ILE A 45 12.78 -4.32 -2.22
CA ILE A 45 11.87 -5.45 -2.44
C ILE A 45 12.31 -6.67 -1.61
N ASP A 46 13.60 -7.00 -1.61
CA ASP A 46 14.14 -8.10 -0.80
C ASP A 46 13.98 -7.88 0.70
N GLN A 47 14.12 -6.64 1.18
CA GLN A 47 13.90 -6.31 2.59
C GLN A 47 12.42 -6.42 2.96
N GLN A 48 11.52 -5.96 2.10
CA GLN A 48 10.08 -6.10 2.28
C GLN A 48 9.66 -7.58 2.39
N VAL A 49 10.11 -8.42 1.45
CA VAL A 49 9.79 -9.86 1.45
C VAL A 49 10.32 -10.54 2.71
N ARG A 50 11.57 -10.28 3.10
CA ARG A 50 12.15 -10.82 4.33
C ARG A 50 11.38 -10.40 5.58
N LYS A 51 10.94 -9.13 5.64
CA LYS A 51 10.14 -8.61 6.76
C LYS A 51 8.80 -9.35 6.88
N ILE A 52 8.12 -9.60 5.76
CA ILE A 52 6.87 -10.37 5.74
C ILE A 52 7.11 -11.82 6.20
N ILE A 53 8.12 -12.50 5.66
CA ILE A 53 8.43 -13.90 6.03
C ILE A 53 8.73 -14.01 7.53
N ASN A 54 9.49 -13.06 8.09
CA ASN A 54 9.83 -13.08 9.51
C ASN A 54 8.61 -12.85 10.41
N LEU A 55 7.68 -11.97 10.02
CA LEU A 55 6.43 -11.75 10.75
C LEU A 55 5.56 -13.01 10.78
N VAL A 56 5.43 -13.70 9.65
CA VAL A 56 4.66 -14.96 9.58
C VAL A 56 5.31 -16.05 10.44
N LYS A 57 6.63 -16.19 10.39
CA LYS A 57 7.36 -17.20 11.19
C LYS A 57 7.32 -16.95 12.69
N LYS A 58 7.26 -15.70 13.14
CA LYS A 58 7.21 -15.34 14.57
C LYS A 58 5.84 -15.63 15.22
N ASN A 59 4.79 -15.72 14.41
CA ASN A 59 3.43 -16.02 14.86
C ASN A 59 3.07 -17.53 14.76
N ASN A 60 4.05 -18.40 14.51
CA ASN A 60 3.98 -19.85 14.71
C ASN A 60 4.77 -20.23 15.98
#